data_AF-A0A945HE14-F1
#
_entry.id   AF-A0A945HE14-F1
#
_cell.length_a   1.000
_cell.length_b   1.000
_cell.length_c   1.000
_cell.angle_alpha   90.00
_cell.angle_beta   90.00
_cell.angle_gamma   90.00
#
_symmetry.space_group_name_H-M   'P 1'
#
loop_
_entity.id
_entity.type
_entity.pdbx_description
1 polymer ?
#
loop_
_entity_poly.entity_id
_entity_poly.type
_entity_poly.pdbx_seq_one_letter_code
_entity_poly.pdbx_strand_id
1 'polypeptide(L)'
;MDSPEAPTRVLVHLWGEHFPTPAIRERFPTVEFIPVHTNGPVTENVSGEVCITQATRTANLEEVLQRGVQWVQALGHGVDHFPFEYLGDRTLTCARGVNAVPISEWVVAMLLTAVKQL
;
A
#
# COMPACT_ATOMS: atom_id res chain seq x y z
N MET A 1 -23.65 -22.16 13.45
CA MET A 1 -23.82 -21.89 12.01
C MET A 1 -23.19 -20.54 11.79
N ASP A 2 -21.86 -20.53 11.63
CA ASP A 2 -21.12 -19.29 11.33
C ASP A 2 -21.60 -18.81 9.96
N SER A 3 -22.17 -17.61 9.92
CA SER A 3 -22.27 -16.89 8.66
C SER A 3 -20.87 -16.80 8.07
N PRO A 4 -20.69 -16.96 6.74
CA PRO A 4 -19.39 -16.67 6.14
C PRO A 4 -19.03 -15.24 6.52
N GLU A 5 -17.91 -15.10 7.24
CA GLU A 5 -17.35 -13.80 7.62
C GLU A 5 -17.24 -12.95 6.35
N ALA A 6 -17.73 -11.70 6.41
CA ALA A 6 -17.70 -10.82 5.25
C ALA A 6 -16.25 -10.67 4.74
N PRO A 7 -16.02 -10.63 3.42
CA PRO A 7 -14.67 -10.54 2.89
C PRO A 7 -13.98 -9.27 3.40
N THR A 8 -12.70 -9.38 3.76
CA THR A 8 -11.90 -8.21 4.17
C THR A 8 -11.76 -7.28 2.97
N ARG A 9 -12.23 -6.04 3.12
CA ARG A 9 -12.21 -5.03 2.04
C ARG A 9 -10.94 -4.19 2.12
N VAL A 10 -10.13 -4.26 1.06
CA VAL A 10 -8.84 -3.57 0.96
C VAL A 10 -8.93 -2.51 -0.13
N LEU A 11 -8.86 -1.25 0.27
CA LEU A 11 -8.76 -0.11 -0.64
C LEU A 11 -7.34 -0.05 -1.22
N VAL A 12 -7.22 -0.18 -2.54
CA VAL A 12 -5.95 -0.09 -3.26
C VAL A 12 -5.80 1.32 -3.81
N HIS A 13 -5.13 2.17 -3.04
CA HIS A 13 -4.92 3.59 -3.33
C HIS A 13 -3.47 3.82 -3.75
N LEU A 14 -3.13 3.35 -4.95
CA LEU A 14 -1.79 3.38 -5.53
C LEU A 14 -1.81 4.08 -6.89
N TRP A 15 -0.65 4.59 -7.31
CA TRP A 15 -0.47 5.01 -8.70
C TRP A 15 -0.38 3.79 -9.62
N GLY A 16 -1.21 3.78 -10.66
CA GLY A 16 -1.31 2.67 -11.62
C GLY A 16 -2.26 1.56 -11.17
N GLU A 17 -2.42 0.55 -12.03
CA GLU A 17 -3.44 -0.51 -11.87
C GLU A 17 -2.83 -1.92 -11.80
N HIS A 18 -1.55 -2.01 -11.45
CA HIS A 18 -0.79 -3.28 -11.48
C HIS A 18 -0.99 -4.16 -10.24
N PHE A 19 -1.61 -3.63 -9.18
CA PHE A 19 -1.89 -4.37 -7.95
C PHE A 19 -3.41 -4.44 -7.70
N PRO A 20 -3.93 -5.57 -7.17
CA PRO A 20 -3.24 -6.84 -6.98
C PRO A 20 -3.03 -7.57 -8.31
N THR A 21 -1.97 -8.37 -8.37
CA THR A 21 -1.75 -9.31 -9.49
C THR A 21 -2.75 -10.48 -9.41
N PRO A 22 -2.96 -11.24 -10.51
CA PRO A 22 -3.80 -12.45 -10.47
C PRO A 22 -3.37 -13.44 -9.38
N ALA A 23 -2.06 -13.66 -9.22
CA ALA A 23 -1.52 -14.54 -8.19
C ALA A 23 -1.85 -14.07 -6.75
N ILE A 24 -1.87 -12.76 -6.50
CA ILE A 24 -2.30 -12.22 -5.20
C ILE A 24 -3.79 -12.48 -4.97
N ARG A 25 -4.63 -12.26 -5.99
CA ARG A 25 -6.08 -12.54 -5.88
C ARG A 25 -6.35 -14.02 -5.61
N GLU A 26 -5.68 -14.92 -6.30
CA GLU A 26 -5.79 -16.37 -6.09
C GLU A 26 -5.30 -16.80 -4.70
N ARG A 27 -4.25 -16.15 -4.19
CA ARG A 27 -3.70 -16.45 -2.86
C ARG A 27 -4.59 -15.97 -1.72
N PHE A 28 -5.35 -14.89 -1.92
CA PHE A 28 -6.21 -14.27 -0.92
C PHE A 28 -7.68 -14.18 -1.39
N PRO A 29 -8.37 -15.32 -1.55
CA PRO A 29 -9.72 -15.36 -2.12
C PRO A 29 -10.79 -14.73 -1.21
N THR A 30 -10.49 -14.55 0.08
CA THR A 30 -11.37 -13.90 1.07
C THR A 30 -11.17 -12.38 1.14
N VAL A 31 -10.29 -11.82 0.30
CA VAL A 31 -9.97 -10.39 0.28
C VAL A 31 -10.57 -9.74 -0.96
N GLU A 32 -11.39 -8.71 -0.76
CA GLU A 32 -11.92 -7.88 -1.82
C GLU A 32 -11.01 -6.66 -2.02
N PHE A 33 -10.20 -6.68 -3.08
CA PHE A 33 -9.35 -5.55 -3.45
C PHE A 33 -10.13 -4.54 -4.31
N ILE A 34 -10.32 -3.34 -3.79
CA ILE A 34 -11.10 -2.26 -4.40
C ILE A 34 -10.15 -1.15 -4.86
N PRO A 35 -9.94 -0.96 -6.18
CA PRO A 35 -9.11 0.12 -6.69
C PRO A 35 -9.72 1.49 -6.36
N VAL A 36 -8.88 2.42 -5.88
CA VAL A 36 -9.25 3.81 -5.66
C VAL A 36 -8.18 4.70 -6.29
N HIS A 37 -8.58 5.51 -7.27
CA HIS A 37 -7.65 6.45 -7.91
C HIS A 37 -7.13 7.47 -6.89
N THR A 38 -5.86 7.85 -7.02
CA THR A 38 -5.22 8.81 -6.11
C THR A 38 -5.58 10.27 -6.36
N ASN A 39 -6.40 10.52 -7.38
CA ASN A 39 -6.87 11.83 -7.80
C ASN A 39 -8.36 11.76 -8.09
N GLY A 40 -9.04 12.89 -7.92
CA GLY A 40 -10.48 12.99 -8.12
C GLY A 40 -11.30 12.49 -6.91
N PRO A 41 -12.63 12.57 -7.01
CA PRO A 41 -13.53 12.22 -5.92
C PRO A 41 -13.50 10.72 -5.62
N VAL A 42 -13.61 10.36 -4.33
CA VAL A 42 -13.85 8.96 -3.94
C VAL A 42 -15.33 8.64 -4.14
N THR A 43 -15.63 7.53 -4.80
CA THR A 43 -17.01 7.11 -5.06
C THR A 43 -17.74 6.78 -3.75
N GLU A 44 -19.02 7.16 -3.65
CA GLU A 44 -19.78 7.11 -2.38
C GLU A 44 -19.89 5.70 -1.77
N ASN A 45 -19.95 4.66 -2.61
CA ASN A 45 -20.13 3.27 -2.20
C ASN A 45 -18.82 2.54 -1.87
N VAL A 46 -17.68 3.24 -1.87
CA VAL A 46 -16.38 2.65 -1.55
C VAL A 46 -16.11 2.77 -0.05
N SER A 47 -15.84 1.62 0.56
CA SER A 47 -15.44 1.48 1.96
C SER A 47 -14.57 0.24 2.14
N GLY A 48 -13.67 0.29 3.12
CA GLY A 48 -12.79 -0.83 3.44
C GLY A 48 -12.04 -0.62 4.75
N GLU A 49 -11.64 -1.72 5.38
CA GLU A 49 -10.97 -1.73 6.68
C GLU A 49 -9.47 -1.46 6.54
N VAL A 50 -8.91 -1.78 5.37
CA VAL A 50 -7.48 -1.64 5.09
C VAL A 50 -7.29 -0.74 3.87
N CYS A 51 -6.28 0.11 3.90
CA CYS A 51 -5.82 0.89 2.76
C CYS A 51 -4.36 0.56 2.45
N ILE A 52 -4.08 0.10 1.24
CA ILE A 52 -2.72 0.00 0.70
C ILE A 52 -2.45 1.27 -0.09
N THR A 53 -1.37 1.98 0.26
CA THR A 53 -1.06 3.26 -0.39
C THR A 53 0.43 3.57 -0.48
N GLN A 54 0.76 4.67 -1.16
CA GLN A 54 2.10 5.26 -1.13
C GLN A 54 2.22 6.16 0.10
N ALA A 55 3.39 6.20 0.73
CA ALA A 55 3.61 7.04 1.91
C ALA A 55 3.80 8.52 1.54
N THR A 56 2.78 9.12 0.92
CA THR A 56 2.80 10.47 0.39
C THR A 56 1.39 11.06 0.35
N ARG A 57 1.31 12.38 0.37
CA ARG A 57 0.05 13.12 0.24
C ARG A 57 -0.49 13.01 -1.19
N THR A 58 -1.78 12.68 -1.30
CA THR A 58 -2.54 12.75 -2.56
C THR A 58 -3.75 13.67 -2.40
N ALA A 59 -4.48 13.93 -3.49
CA ALA A 59 -5.62 14.84 -3.47
C ALA A 59 -6.77 14.34 -2.58
N ASN A 60 -6.91 13.02 -2.43
CA ASN A 60 -8.06 12.39 -1.78
C ASN A 60 -7.69 11.38 -0.67
N LEU A 61 -6.41 11.28 -0.28
CA LEU A 61 -5.98 10.32 0.75
C LEU A 61 -6.77 10.48 2.05
N GLU A 62 -6.97 11.71 2.52
CA GLU A 62 -7.74 11.98 3.74
C GLU A 62 -9.16 11.42 3.67
N GLU A 63 -9.85 11.63 2.55
CA GLU A 63 -11.19 11.10 2.30
C GLU A 63 -11.16 9.56 2.26
N VAL A 64 -10.19 8.96 1.57
CA VAL A 64 -10.03 7.49 1.51
C VAL A 64 -9.88 6.90 2.91
N LEU A 65 -9.08 7.51 3.77
CA LEU A 65 -8.90 7.04 5.15
C LEU A 65 -10.17 7.16 5.99
N GLN A 66 -11.07 8.08 5.66
CA GLN A 66 -12.38 8.22 6.33
C GLN A 66 -13.40 7.16 5.87
N ARG A 67 -13.14 6.40 4.80
CA ARG A 67 -14.02 5.33 4.29
C ARG A 67 -13.95 4.01 5.09
N GLY A 68 -13.84 4.11 6.41
CA GLY A 68 -13.82 2.96 7.34
C GLY A 68 -12.44 2.37 7.62
N VAL A 69 -11.37 2.93 7.05
CA VAL A 69 -10.01 2.40 7.18
C VAL A 69 -9.54 2.44 8.63
N GLN A 70 -9.11 1.28 9.13
CA GLN A 70 -8.48 1.09 10.44
C GLN A 70 -6.98 0.82 10.33
N TRP A 71 -6.55 0.29 9.18
CA TRP A 71 -5.16 -0.09 8.91
C TRP A 71 -4.67 0.48 7.59
N VAL A 72 -3.54 1.19 7.61
CA VAL A 72 -2.83 1.70 6.45
C VAL A 72 -1.53 0.93 6.25
N GLN A 73 -1.33 0.37 5.07
CA GLN A 73 -0.08 -0.25 4.64
C GLN A 73 0.58 0.63 3.58
N ALA A 74 1.71 1.25 3.93
CA ALA A 74 2.58 1.91 2.97
C ALA A 74 3.35 0.87 2.14
N LEU A 75 3.28 0.98 0.82
CA LEU A 75 4.00 0.10 -0.11
C LEU A 75 5.53 0.28 -0.01
N GLY A 76 5.99 1.49 0.33
CA GLY A 76 7.40 1.82 0.51
C GLY A 76 7.96 1.48 1.90
N HIS A 77 9.28 1.59 2.04
CA HIS A 77 10.02 1.34 3.29
C HIS A 77 10.03 2.56 4.21
N GLY A 78 10.09 3.75 3.63
CA GLY A 78 10.03 5.04 4.31
C GLY A 78 8.60 5.54 4.42
N VAL A 79 8.29 6.19 5.54
CA VAL A 79 7.00 6.85 5.78
C VAL A 79 7.16 8.34 6.04
N ASP A 80 8.33 8.89 5.73
CA ASP A 80 8.76 10.26 6.05
C ASP A 80 7.88 11.34 5.40
N HIS A 81 7.21 10.99 4.29
CA HIS A 81 6.31 11.89 3.56
C HIS A 81 4.83 11.55 3.76
N PHE A 82 4.51 10.59 4.62
CA PHE A 82 3.12 10.29 4.95
C PHE A 82 2.51 11.46 5.74
N PRO A 83 1.32 11.97 5.37
CA PRO A 83 0.65 13.03 6.13
C PRO A 83 0.06 12.46 7.42
N PHE A 84 0.86 12.42 8.49
CA PHE A 84 0.49 11.82 9.79
C PHE A 84 -0.73 12.49 10.44
N GLU A 85 -1.00 13.75 10.12
CA GLU A 85 -2.22 14.45 10.51
C GLU A 85 -3.50 13.74 10.05
N TYR A 86 -3.43 12.89 9.02
CA TYR A 86 -4.57 12.11 8.51
C TYR A 86 -4.73 10.75 9.19
N LEU A 87 -3.71 10.30 9.92
CA LEU A 87 -3.68 8.94 10.45
C LEU A 87 -4.72 8.74 11.56
N GLY A 88 -4.85 9.69 12.48
CA GLY A 88 -5.66 9.54 13.69
C GLY A 88 -5.22 8.32 14.49
N ASP A 89 -6.17 7.52 14.97
CA ASP A 89 -5.92 6.30 15.77
C ASP A 89 -5.64 5.05 14.91
N ARG A 90 -5.48 5.20 13.60
CA ARG A 90 -5.27 4.06 12.68
C ARG A 90 -3.87 3.49 12.83
N THR A 91 -3.76 2.18 12.59
CA THR A 91 -2.44 1.53 12.50
C THR A 91 -1.78 1.87 11.17
N LEU A 92 -0.52 2.30 11.19
CA LEU A 92 0.32 2.45 9.98
C LEU A 92 1.45 1.43 10.00
N THR A 93 1.56 0.63 8.94
CA THR A 93 2.70 -0.26 8.68
C THR A 93 3.36 0.09 7.36
N CYS A 94 4.59 -0.39 7.15
CA CYS A 94 5.36 -0.16 5.92
C CYS A 94 6.10 -1.43 5.49
N ALA A 95 6.63 -1.44 4.27
CA ALA A 95 7.35 -2.59 3.72
C ALA A 95 8.82 -2.68 4.18
N ARG A 96 9.19 -2.10 5.34
CA ARG A 96 10.58 -2.12 5.82
C ARG A 96 11.13 -3.57 5.85
N GLY A 97 12.35 -3.75 5.34
CA GLY A 97 13.05 -5.03 5.32
C GLY A 97 12.94 -5.83 4.02
N VAL A 98 11.90 -5.62 3.18
CA VAL A 98 11.73 -6.47 1.97
C VAL A 98 12.80 -6.23 0.89
N ASN A 99 13.45 -5.07 0.90
CA ASN A 99 14.46 -4.70 -0.10
C ASN A 99 15.91 -4.86 0.39
N ALA A 100 16.14 -5.47 1.56
CA ALA A 100 17.49 -5.60 2.11
C ALA A 100 18.47 -6.30 1.14
N VAL A 101 18.03 -7.40 0.53
CA VAL A 101 18.83 -8.16 -0.44
C VAL A 101 19.03 -7.37 -1.74
N PRO A 102 17.98 -6.90 -2.45
CA PRO A 102 18.16 -6.11 -3.68
C PRO A 102 19.03 -4.85 -3.49
N ILE A 103 18.89 -4.15 -2.37
CA ILE A 103 19.73 -2.97 -2.07
C ILE A 103 21.18 -3.40 -1.86
N SER A 104 21.42 -4.50 -1.14
CA SER A 104 22.79 -5.02 -0.93
C SER A 104 23.44 -5.40 -2.26
N GLU A 105 22.71 -6.09 -3.13
CA GLU A 105 23.19 -6.45 -4.48
C GLU A 105 23.54 -5.21 -5.29
N TRP A 106 22.66 -4.21 -5.30
CA TRP A 106 22.90 -2.96 -6.02
C TRP A 106 24.13 -2.22 -5.48
N VAL A 107 24.28 -2.11 -4.15
CA VAL A 107 25.46 -1.48 -3.52
C VAL A 107 26.74 -2.21 -3.90
N VAL A 108 26.77 -3.54 -3.80
CA VAL A 108 27.95 -4.33 -4.18
C VAL A 108 28.26 -4.17 -5.66
N ALA A 109 27.24 -4.18 -6.53
CA ALA A 109 27.42 -3.94 -7.96
C ALA A 109 28.05 -2.57 -8.23
N MET A 110 27.57 -1.50 -7.58
CA MET A 110 28.14 -0.15 -7.75
C MET A 110 29.57 -0.04 -7.20
N LEU A 111 29.87 -0.69 -6.08
CA LEU A 111 31.24 -0.76 -5.56
C LEU A 111 32.18 -1.47 -6.56
N LEU A 112 31.74 -2.59 -7.14
CA LEU A 112 32.51 -3.31 -8.14
C LEU A 112 32.69 -2.47 -9.40
N THR A 113 31.65 -1.81 -9.91
CA THR A 113 31.75 -0.90 -11.05
C THR A 113 32.80 0.17 -10.81
N ALA A 114 32.79 0.82 -9.65
CA ALA A 114 33.76 1.86 -9.31
C ALA A 114 35.21 1.31 -9.21
N VAL A 115 35.40 0.18 -8.53
CA VAL A 115 36.74 -0.40 -8.29
C VAL A 115 37.30 -1.09 -9.52
N LYS A 116 36.44 -1.65 -10.37
CA LYS A 116 36.82 -2.39 -11.60
C LYS A 116 36.75 -1.54 -12.87
N GLN A 117 36.28 -0.30 -12.79
CA GLN A 117 36.11 0.62 -13.92
C GLN A 117 35.25 0.00 -15.04
N LEU A 118 34.10 -0.54 -14.66
CA LEU A 118 33.11 -1.12 -15.58
C LEU A 118 32.14 -0.09 -16.14
#